data_AF-A0A960IXK3-F1
#
_entry.id   AF-A0A960IXK3-F1
#
_cell.length_a   1.000
_cell.length_b   1.000
_cell.length_c   1.000
_cell.angle_alpha   90.00
_cell.angle_beta   90.00
_cell.angle_gamma   90.00
#
_symmetry.space_group_name_H-M   'P 1'
#
loop_
_entity.id
_entity.type
_entity.pdbx_description
1 polymer ?
#
loop_
_entity_poly.entity_id
_entity_poly.type
_entity_poly.pdbx_seq_one_letter_code
_entity_poly.pdbx_strand_id
1 'polypeptide(L)'
;AKLIAGGHSLLPLMKLRLATPGVLVDIARIPELSYVREDGDAIAIGALTRHHDVNTSALLAREVPLLAHAAGQVGDPQVRHRGTIGGSLVHGDPASDLPAVLLALDADVVVAGPAGTRIVPARDLFTGFLETAVGEDELLTEIRVPRVAGVGWSFQKFSQRACDWAIVGVAALGAGDGRGPGVALVNMGATPLRASAVEAALVGGADPAEAAALAAEGTEPPGDLNASPDFREHLARVLVRRALDEAATR
;
A
#
# COMPACT_ATOMS: atom_id res chain seq x y z
N ALA A 1 -7.86 20.96 -13.36
CA ALA A 1 -8.01 21.12 -11.89
C ALA A 1 -7.26 19.98 -11.20
N LYS A 2 -7.03 20.01 -9.88
CA LYS A 2 -6.52 18.83 -9.15
C LYS A 2 -7.36 18.60 -7.90
N LEU A 3 -7.68 17.35 -7.61
CA LEU A 3 -8.38 16.99 -6.37
C LEU A 3 -7.45 17.17 -5.18
N ILE A 4 -7.99 17.66 -4.06
CA ILE A 4 -7.30 17.70 -2.77
C ILE A 4 -8.11 16.95 -1.71
N ALA A 5 -7.49 15.93 -1.13
CA ALA A 5 -8.01 15.16 0.00
C ALA A 5 -7.32 15.60 1.31
N GLY A 6 -6.50 14.73 1.91
CA GLY A 6 -5.69 15.07 3.08
C GLY A 6 -4.62 16.14 2.86
N GLY A 7 -4.19 16.34 1.61
CA GLY A 7 -3.24 17.37 1.19
C GLY A 7 -1.78 17.13 1.59
N HIS A 8 -1.47 16.03 2.27
CA HIS A 8 -0.13 15.78 2.84
C HIS A 8 0.94 15.30 1.85
N SER A 9 0.58 15.11 0.58
CA SER A 9 1.54 14.96 -0.53
C SER A 9 1.44 16.14 -1.51
N LEU A 10 0.21 16.52 -1.90
CA LEU A 10 -0.02 17.60 -2.86
C LEU A 10 0.45 18.97 -2.35
N LEU A 11 0.14 19.35 -1.11
CA LEU A 11 0.53 20.66 -0.58
C LEU A 11 2.06 20.79 -0.45
N PRO A 12 2.81 19.78 0.04
CA PRO A 12 4.27 19.80 -0.06
C PRO A 12 4.81 20.04 -1.47
N LEU A 13 4.29 19.31 -2.48
CA LEU A 13 4.69 19.53 -3.88
C LEU A 13 4.39 20.95 -4.36
N MET A 14 3.24 21.50 -3.99
CA MET A 14 2.87 22.89 -4.32
C MET A 14 3.78 23.92 -3.64
N LYS A 15 4.13 23.72 -2.36
CA LYS A 15 5.06 24.61 -1.62
C LYS A 15 6.44 24.65 -2.25
N LEU A 16 6.89 23.53 -2.80
CA LEU A 16 8.16 23.41 -3.54
C LEU A 16 8.01 23.78 -5.03
N ARG A 17 6.80 24.16 -5.48
CA ARG A 17 6.45 24.46 -6.88
C ARG A 17 6.70 23.31 -7.86
N LEU A 18 6.73 22.07 -7.37
CA LEU A 18 6.77 20.87 -8.18
C LEU A 18 5.39 20.52 -8.78
N ALA A 19 4.31 21.07 -8.21
CA ALA A 19 2.97 21.02 -8.76
C ALA A 19 2.31 22.41 -8.70
N THR A 20 1.70 22.86 -9.80
CA THR A 20 1.10 24.20 -9.90
C THR A 20 -0.32 24.15 -10.51
N PRO A 21 -1.28 23.44 -9.89
CA PRO A 21 -2.64 23.39 -10.41
C PRO A 21 -3.31 24.76 -10.34
N GLY A 22 -3.98 25.18 -11.41
CA GLY A 22 -4.74 26.44 -11.44
C GLY A 22 -6.00 26.43 -10.57
N VAL A 23 -6.53 25.24 -10.27
CA VAL A 23 -7.73 25.04 -9.43
C VAL A 23 -7.54 23.81 -8.57
N LEU A 24 -7.85 23.92 -7.27
CA LEU A 24 -8.00 22.80 -6.35
C LEU A 24 -9.47 22.50 -6.10
N VAL A 25 -9.85 21.23 -6.21
CA VAL A 25 -11.19 20.74 -5.88
C VAL A 25 -11.09 19.95 -4.58
N ASP A 26 -11.56 20.55 -3.49
CA ASP A 26 -11.51 19.92 -2.16
C ASP A 26 -12.63 18.88 -2.00
N ILE A 27 -12.22 17.63 -1.86
CA ILE A 27 -13.12 16.49 -1.68
C ILE A 27 -13.24 16.06 -0.21
N ALA A 28 -12.52 16.69 0.72
CA ALA A 28 -12.50 16.29 2.13
C ALA A 28 -13.86 16.43 2.86
N ARG A 29 -14.86 17.05 2.21
CA ARG A 29 -16.21 17.28 2.72
C ARG A 29 -17.27 16.34 2.12
N ILE A 30 -16.86 15.21 1.57
CA ILE A 30 -17.75 14.15 1.08
C ILE A 30 -17.73 13.00 2.11
N PRO A 31 -18.55 13.07 3.18
CA PRO A 31 -18.50 12.09 4.28
C PRO A 31 -18.85 10.67 3.82
N GLU A 32 -19.59 10.53 2.73
CA GLU A 32 -19.95 9.25 2.11
C GLU A 32 -18.74 8.49 1.59
N LEU A 33 -17.56 9.12 1.50
CA LEU A 33 -16.30 8.47 1.11
C LEU A 33 -15.39 8.20 2.33
N SER A 34 -15.88 8.32 3.56
CA SER A 34 -15.11 8.09 4.79
C SER A 34 -15.82 7.08 5.69
N TYR A 35 -15.50 5.80 5.53
CA TYR A 35 -16.07 4.70 6.28
C TYR A 35 -15.16 3.46 6.26
N VAL A 36 -15.45 2.53 7.16
CA VAL A 36 -14.98 1.14 7.14
C VAL A 36 -16.17 0.26 7.47
N ARG A 37 -16.53 -0.68 6.59
CA ARG A 37 -17.70 -1.55 6.77
C ARG A 37 -17.47 -2.93 6.16
N GLU A 38 -18.22 -3.90 6.65
CA GLU A 38 -18.33 -5.21 6.00
C GLU A 38 -19.17 -5.09 4.73
N ASP A 39 -18.74 -5.75 3.65
CA ASP A 39 -19.47 -5.86 2.39
C ASP A 39 -19.22 -7.25 1.78
N GLY A 40 -20.09 -8.21 2.10
CA GLY A 40 -19.93 -9.60 1.68
C GLY A 40 -18.64 -10.22 2.22
N ASP A 41 -17.82 -10.72 1.29
CA ASP A 41 -16.52 -11.36 1.52
C ASP A 41 -15.34 -10.38 1.66
N ALA A 42 -15.61 -9.08 1.53
CA ALA A 42 -14.62 -8.01 1.66
C ALA A 42 -14.96 -7.03 2.78
N ILE A 43 -13.97 -6.24 3.17
CA ILE A 43 -14.13 -5.01 3.92
C ILE A 43 -14.03 -3.85 2.94
N ALA A 44 -15.06 -3.02 2.91
CA ALA A 44 -15.14 -1.82 2.10
C ALA A 44 -14.66 -0.61 2.92
N ILE A 45 -13.75 0.17 2.34
CA ILE A 45 -13.11 1.33 2.96
C ILE A 45 -13.27 2.53 2.03
N GLY A 46 -13.91 3.59 2.50
CA GLY A 46 -14.03 4.81 1.72
C GLY A 46 -12.67 5.47 1.45
N ALA A 47 -12.48 6.04 0.25
CA ALA A 47 -11.21 6.63 -0.18
C ALA A 47 -10.69 7.76 0.73
N LEU A 48 -11.59 8.47 1.42
CA LEU A 48 -11.28 9.56 2.34
C LEU A 48 -11.11 9.13 3.79
N THR A 49 -11.19 7.82 4.08
CA THR A 49 -10.86 7.30 5.40
C THR A 49 -9.40 7.61 5.72
N ARG A 50 -9.17 8.26 6.88
CA ARG A 50 -7.84 8.73 7.27
C ARG A 50 -6.97 7.56 7.71
N HIS A 51 -5.65 7.69 7.57
CA HIS A 51 -4.74 6.64 8.03
C HIS A 51 -4.92 6.34 9.52
N HIS A 52 -5.23 7.35 10.35
CA HIS A 52 -5.57 7.15 11.74
C HIS A 52 -6.77 6.22 11.92
N ASP A 53 -7.86 6.47 11.19
CA ASP A 53 -9.11 5.71 11.30
C ASP A 53 -8.95 4.28 10.74
N VAL A 54 -8.12 4.09 9.70
CA VAL A 54 -7.73 2.76 9.20
C VAL A 54 -6.95 1.99 10.27
N ASN A 55 -5.99 2.65 10.92
CA ASN A 55 -5.14 2.06 11.95
C ASN A 55 -5.91 1.68 13.23
N THR A 56 -6.87 2.50 13.65
CA THR A 56 -7.62 2.29 14.91
C THR A 56 -8.95 1.57 14.72
N SER A 57 -9.30 1.20 13.48
CA SER A 57 -10.53 0.48 13.20
C SER A 57 -10.51 -0.92 13.83
N ALA A 58 -11.43 -1.16 14.78
CA ALA A 58 -11.61 -2.47 15.38
C ALA A 58 -12.03 -3.54 14.37
N LEU A 59 -12.72 -3.15 13.29
CA LEU A 59 -13.11 -4.05 12.21
C LEU A 59 -11.87 -4.50 11.42
N LEU A 60 -11.00 -3.56 11.00
CA LEU A 60 -9.79 -3.91 10.28
C LEU A 60 -8.78 -4.65 11.15
N ALA A 61 -8.65 -4.28 12.43
CA ALA A 61 -7.81 -5.00 13.37
C ALA A 61 -8.21 -6.49 13.52
N ARG A 62 -9.48 -6.82 13.31
CA ARG A 62 -9.98 -8.20 13.35
C ARG A 62 -9.89 -8.90 12.00
N GLU A 63 -10.34 -8.26 10.93
CA GLU A 63 -10.56 -8.90 9.63
C GLU A 63 -9.39 -8.75 8.66
N VAL A 64 -8.62 -7.66 8.77
CA VAL A 64 -7.50 -7.32 7.87
C VAL A 64 -6.35 -6.65 8.68
N PRO A 65 -5.81 -7.35 9.69
CA PRO A 65 -4.88 -6.75 10.66
C PRO A 65 -3.60 -6.20 10.03
N LEU A 66 -3.13 -6.78 8.92
CA LEU A 66 -2.00 -6.27 8.14
C LEU A 66 -2.21 -4.81 7.70
N LEU A 67 -3.40 -4.47 7.18
CA LEU A 67 -3.71 -3.13 6.72
C LEU A 67 -3.81 -2.13 7.88
N ALA A 68 -4.49 -2.52 8.96
CA ALA A 68 -4.60 -1.69 10.15
C ALA A 68 -3.21 -1.36 10.70
N HIS A 69 -2.35 -2.37 10.84
CA HIS A 69 -0.99 -2.18 11.36
C HIS A 69 -0.14 -1.28 10.47
N ALA A 70 -0.11 -1.52 9.16
CA ALA A 70 0.69 -0.73 8.23
C ALA A 70 0.23 0.74 8.18
N ALA A 71 -1.07 1.02 8.28
CA ALA A 71 -1.59 2.38 8.37
C ALA A 71 -1.06 3.15 9.59
N GLY A 72 -0.77 2.45 10.69
CA GLY A 72 -0.13 3.02 11.88
C GLY A 72 1.32 3.44 11.68
N GLN A 73 2.01 2.89 10.68
CA GLN A 73 3.41 3.17 10.33
C GLN A 73 3.59 4.32 9.32
N VAL A 74 2.48 4.85 8.80
CA VAL A 74 2.50 5.95 7.82
C VAL A 74 2.75 7.27 8.53
N GLY A 75 3.87 7.93 8.21
CA GLY A 75 4.20 9.26 8.73
C GLY A 75 4.17 9.38 10.25
N ASP A 76 3.80 10.56 10.74
CA ASP A 76 3.60 10.84 12.16
C ASP A 76 2.08 10.96 12.49
N PRO A 77 1.69 11.11 13.77
CA PRO A 77 0.28 11.27 14.12
C PRO A 77 -0.42 12.40 13.37
N GLN A 78 0.23 13.54 13.13
CA GLN A 78 -0.37 14.69 12.47
C GLN A 78 -0.66 14.38 11.00
N VAL A 79 0.28 13.73 10.32
CA VAL A 79 0.08 13.20 8.96
C VAL A 79 -1.10 12.23 8.96
N ARG A 80 -1.17 11.27 9.90
CA ARG A 80 -2.24 10.25 9.91
C ARG A 80 -3.64 10.80 10.16
N HIS A 81 -3.77 11.92 10.87
CA HIS A 81 -5.07 12.57 11.10
C HIS A 81 -5.57 13.37 9.88
N ARG A 82 -4.79 13.44 8.81
CA ARG A 82 -5.12 14.22 7.61
C ARG A 82 -5.03 13.38 6.35
N GLY A 83 -3.93 12.65 6.16
CA GLY A 83 -3.71 11.74 5.05
C GLY A 83 -4.79 10.66 4.99
N THR A 84 -5.21 10.34 3.77
CA THR A 84 -6.31 9.42 3.47
C THR A 84 -5.77 8.23 2.70
N ILE A 85 -6.32 7.04 2.93
CA ILE A 85 -5.90 5.83 2.20
C ILE A 85 -6.01 6.00 0.69
N GLY A 86 -7.12 6.50 0.15
CA GLY A 86 -7.30 6.72 -1.29
C GLY A 86 -6.32 7.75 -1.84
N GLY A 87 -6.09 8.84 -1.10
CA GLY A 87 -5.08 9.83 -1.45
C GLY A 87 -3.65 9.27 -1.54
N SER A 88 -3.28 8.33 -0.65
CA SER A 88 -1.98 7.64 -0.72
C SER A 88 -1.88 6.73 -1.94
N LEU A 89 -2.96 6.05 -2.32
CA LEU A 89 -2.99 5.18 -3.50
C LEU A 89 -2.90 5.99 -4.79
N VAL A 90 -3.75 7.00 -4.95
CA VAL A 90 -3.81 7.85 -6.17
C VAL A 90 -2.55 8.71 -6.31
N HIS A 91 -1.81 8.96 -5.23
CA HIS A 91 -0.53 9.65 -5.34
C HIS A 91 0.51 8.84 -6.13
N GLY A 92 0.45 7.50 -6.09
CA GLY A 92 1.30 6.63 -6.91
C GLY A 92 2.78 6.65 -6.54
N ASP A 93 3.15 7.08 -5.34
CA ASP A 93 4.55 7.08 -4.90
C ASP A 93 4.97 5.64 -4.48
N PRO A 94 5.98 5.03 -5.12
CA PRO A 94 6.44 3.68 -4.77
C PRO A 94 7.00 3.56 -3.36
N ALA A 95 7.37 4.67 -2.72
CA ALA A 95 7.82 4.68 -1.33
C ALA A 95 6.66 4.64 -0.32
N SER A 96 5.40 4.73 -0.78
CA SER A 96 4.22 4.62 0.07
C SER A 96 3.97 3.19 0.53
N ASP A 97 3.66 3.05 1.82
CA ASP A 97 3.49 1.76 2.49
C ASP A 97 2.21 1.02 2.02
N LEU A 98 1.08 1.72 1.99
CA LEU A 98 -0.25 1.12 1.74
C LEU A 98 -0.44 0.52 0.34
N PRO A 99 0.09 1.11 -0.74
CA PRO A 99 0.08 0.47 -2.06
C PRO A 99 0.59 -0.97 -2.06
N ALA A 100 1.75 -1.25 -1.46
CA ALA A 100 2.28 -2.61 -1.38
C ALA A 100 1.40 -3.54 -0.53
N VAL A 101 0.83 -3.03 0.57
CA VAL A 101 -0.11 -3.80 1.39
C VAL A 101 -1.33 -4.24 0.59
N LEU A 102 -1.90 -3.36 -0.24
CA LEU A 102 -3.03 -3.70 -1.11
C LEU A 102 -2.65 -4.74 -2.16
N LEU A 103 -1.42 -4.70 -2.69
CA LEU A 103 -0.92 -5.74 -3.60
C LEU A 103 -0.82 -7.10 -2.91
N ALA A 104 -0.25 -7.16 -1.70
CA ALA A 104 -0.13 -8.40 -0.93
C ALA A 104 -1.50 -8.97 -0.52
N LEU A 105 -2.50 -8.11 -0.34
CA LEU A 105 -3.87 -8.49 -0.02
C LEU A 105 -4.72 -8.85 -1.24
N ASP A 106 -4.22 -8.72 -2.48
CA ASP A 106 -5.04 -8.84 -3.69
C ASP A 106 -6.33 -7.99 -3.59
N ALA A 107 -6.16 -6.73 -3.18
CA ALA A 107 -7.26 -5.79 -3.04
C ALA A 107 -7.77 -5.28 -4.39
N ASP A 108 -9.00 -4.77 -4.39
CA ASP A 108 -9.58 -4.03 -5.51
C ASP A 108 -9.83 -2.57 -5.10
N VAL A 109 -9.86 -1.67 -6.08
CA VAL A 109 -10.32 -0.29 -5.88
C VAL A 109 -11.47 0.03 -6.82
N VAL A 110 -12.41 0.83 -6.32
CA VAL A 110 -13.56 1.32 -7.07
C VAL A 110 -13.25 2.74 -7.53
N VAL A 111 -13.38 2.96 -8.84
CA VAL A 111 -13.11 4.24 -9.50
C VAL A 111 -14.38 4.70 -10.19
N ALA A 112 -14.79 5.94 -9.95
CA ALA A 112 -15.97 6.56 -10.53
C ALA A 112 -15.57 7.74 -11.42
N GLY A 113 -16.21 7.88 -12.57
CA GLY A 113 -16.04 9.00 -13.50
C GLY A 113 -17.33 9.29 -14.27
N PRO A 114 -17.29 10.17 -15.30
CA PRO A 114 -18.47 10.55 -16.07
C PRO A 114 -19.14 9.38 -16.81
N ALA A 115 -18.37 8.34 -17.15
CA ALA A 115 -18.85 7.12 -17.81
C ALA A 115 -19.43 6.07 -16.83
N GLY A 116 -19.45 6.35 -15.53
CA GLY A 116 -19.93 5.44 -14.49
C GLY A 116 -18.82 4.96 -13.57
N THR A 117 -19.01 3.76 -13.01
CA THR A 117 -18.12 3.17 -12.01
C THR A 117 -17.47 1.90 -12.54
N ARG A 118 -16.19 1.70 -12.24
CA ARG A 118 -15.42 0.49 -12.56
C ARG A 118 -14.60 0.01 -11.37
N ILE A 119 -14.27 -1.28 -11.38
CA ILE A 119 -13.39 -1.91 -10.40
C ILE A 119 -12.02 -2.11 -11.07
N VAL A 120 -10.96 -1.77 -10.35
CA VAL A 120 -9.56 -1.92 -10.78
C VAL A 120 -8.84 -2.78 -9.74
N PRO A 121 -8.29 -3.95 -10.13
CA PRO A 121 -7.42 -4.71 -9.24
C PRO A 121 -6.20 -3.89 -8.82
N ALA A 122 -5.76 -4.00 -7.57
CA ALA A 122 -4.61 -3.23 -7.08
C ALA A 122 -3.34 -3.48 -7.91
N ARG A 123 -3.17 -4.70 -8.44
CA ARG A 123 -2.07 -5.06 -9.35
C ARG A 123 -2.05 -4.28 -10.66
N ASP A 124 -3.21 -3.76 -11.08
CA ASP A 124 -3.37 -3.01 -12.32
C ASP A 124 -3.49 -1.50 -12.06
N LEU A 125 -3.43 -1.07 -10.78
CA LEU A 125 -3.63 0.31 -10.38
C LEU A 125 -2.39 1.19 -10.62
N PHE A 126 -1.18 0.69 -10.40
CA PHE A 126 0.05 1.48 -10.45
C PHE A 126 0.76 1.29 -11.78
N THR A 127 0.85 2.35 -12.58
CA THR A 127 1.32 2.28 -13.97
C THR A 127 2.71 2.88 -14.18
N GLY A 128 3.21 3.64 -13.19
CA GLY A 128 4.51 4.30 -13.24
C GLY A 128 4.78 5.12 -11.98
N PHE A 129 5.92 5.81 -11.96
CA PHE A 129 6.30 6.69 -10.85
C PHE A 129 5.34 7.87 -10.73
N LEU A 130 4.60 7.97 -9.62
CA LEU A 130 3.55 8.96 -9.40
C LEU A 130 2.40 8.88 -10.41
N GLU A 131 2.20 7.71 -11.02
CA GLU A 131 1.17 7.44 -12.02
C GLU A 131 0.30 6.25 -11.62
N THR A 132 -1.00 6.37 -11.86
CA THR A 132 -1.98 5.31 -11.62
C THR A 132 -2.95 5.20 -12.77
N ALA A 133 -3.69 4.09 -12.82
CA ALA A 133 -4.78 3.87 -13.76
C ALA A 133 -6.02 4.75 -13.50
N VAL A 134 -6.04 5.62 -12.48
CA VAL A 134 -7.14 6.58 -12.23
C VAL A 134 -7.00 7.76 -13.19
N GLY A 135 -7.99 7.94 -14.07
CA GLY A 135 -8.04 9.00 -15.06
C GLY A 135 -8.18 10.40 -14.48
N GLU A 136 -7.95 11.42 -15.33
CA GLU A 136 -7.98 12.83 -14.91
C GLU A 136 -9.36 13.33 -14.47
N ASP A 137 -10.43 12.74 -15.01
CA ASP A 137 -11.83 13.02 -14.69
C ASP A 137 -12.47 11.96 -13.77
N GLU A 138 -11.65 11.05 -13.23
CA GLU A 138 -12.07 9.98 -12.33
C GLU A 138 -11.69 10.26 -10.87
N LEU A 139 -12.37 9.54 -9.97
CA LEU A 139 -12.17 9.57 -8.53
C LEU A 139 -12.14 8.14 -8.00
N LEU A 140 -11.09 7.77 -7.27
CA LEU A 140 -11.09 6.57 -6.43
C LEU A 140 -12.06 6.81 -5.26
N THR A 141 -13.10 5.98 -5.14
CA THR A 141 -14.19 6.16 -4.16
C THR A 141 -14.16 5.13 -3.03
N GLU A 142 -13.77 3.89 -3.30
CA GLU A 142 -13.77 2.79 -2.32
C GLU A 142 -12.57 1.86 -2.55
N ILE A 143 -12.01 1.31 -1.48
CA ILE A 143 -11.04 0.23 -1.48
C ILE A 143 -11.77 -1.00 -0.94
N ARG A 144 -11.68 -2.13 -1.65
CA ARG A 144 -12.27 -3.40 -1.24
C ARG A 144 -11.14 -4.36 -0.92
N VAL A 145 -10.97 -4.69 0.35
CA VAL A 145 -9.94 -5.63 0.80
C VAL A 145 -10.60 -6.95 1.22
N PRO A 146 -10.10 -8.10 0.74
CA PRO A 146 -10.64 -9.39 1.14
C PRO A 146 -10.34 -9.65 2.62
N ARG A 147 -11.23 -10.39 3.28
CA ARG A 147 -11.02 -10.83 4.67
C ARG A 147 -9.87 -11.82 4.74
N VAL A 148 -8.98 -11.63 5.72
CA VAL A 148 -7.80 -12.47 5.96
C VAL A 148 -7.66 -12.81 7.44
N ALA A 149 -8.78 -12.86 8.16
CA ALA A 149 -8.81 -13.17 9.58
C ALA A 149 -8.20 -14.56 9.83
N GLY A 150 -7.27 -14.65 10.77
CA GLY A 150 -6.59 -15.90 11.10
C GLY A 150 -5.47 -16.33 10.13
N VAL A 151 -5.22 -15.56 9.06
CA VAL A 151 -4.06 -15.78 8.19
C VAL A 151 -2.86 -15.03 8.79
N GLY A 152 -1.72 -15.73 8.92
CA GLY A 152 -0.47 -15.14 9.38
C GLY A 152 -0.01 -13.98 8.50
N TRP A 153 0.53 -12.91 9.07
CA TRP A 153 0.91 -11.70 8.32
C TRP A 153 2.08 -10.95 8.98
N SER A 154 2.78 -10.13 8.23
CA SER A 154 3.79 -9.21 8.76
C SER A 154 3.92 -7.96 7.88
N PHE A 155 4.28 -6.84 8.51
CA PHE A 155 4.71 -5.65 7.80
C PHE A 155 6.06 -5.20 8.37
N GLN A 156 7.11 -5.34 7.56
CA GLN A 156 8.46 -4.92 7.93
C GLN A 156 8.78 -3.61 7.21
N LYS A 157 9.23 -2.60 7.94
CA LYS A 157 9.63 -1.31 7.36
C LYS A 157 10.99 -0.91 7.90
N PHE A 158 11.93 -0.66 6.98
CA PHE A 158 13.21 -0.07 7.33
C PHE A 158 13.26 1.36 6.82
N SER A 159 13.48 2.30 7.74
CA SER A 159 13.60 3.73 7.49
C SER A 159 14.69 4.32 8.38
N GLN A 160 15.20 5.50 8.03
CA GLN A 160 16.22 6.16 8.86
C GLN A 160 15.62 6.67 10.18
N ARG A 161 14.39 7.19 10.12
CA ARG A 161 13.61 7.66 11.27
C ARG A 161 12.21 7.08 11.21
N ALA A 162 11.55 7.01 12.37
CA ALA A 162 10.26 6.34 12.53
C ALA A 162 9.15 6.86 11.60
N CYS A 163 9.16 8.13 11.23
CA CYS A 163 8.15 8.76 10.37
C CYS A 163 8.55 8.89 8.89
N ASP A 164 9.77 8.46 8.51
CA ASP A 164 10.24 8.58 7.14
C ASP A 164 9.54 7.57 6.21
N TRP A 165 9.63 7.85 4.91
CA TRP A 165 9.36 6.86 3.88
C TRP A 165 10.25 5.62 4.05
N ALA A 166 9.76 4.47 3.59
CA ALA A 166 10.56 3.25 3.64
C ALA A 166 11.76 3.36 2.67
N ILE A 167 12.95 3.00 3.15
CA ILE A 167 14.05 2.64 2.23
C ILE A 167 13.66 1.32 1.56
N VAL A 168 13.25 0.33 2.35
CA VAL A 168 12.56 -0.87 1.87
C VAL A 168 11.49 -1.23 2.89
N GLY A 169 10.32 -1.61 2.39
CA GLY A 169 9.24 -2.18 3.18
C GLY A 169 8.77 -3.50 2.56
N VAL A 170 8.21 -4.38 3.39
CA VAL A 170 7.67 -5.67 2.97
C VAL A 170 6.32 -5.87 3.64
N ALA A 171 5.29 -6.08 2.84
CA ALA A 171 4.01 -6.63 3.29
C ALA A 171 4.00 -8.12 2.97
N ALA A 172 3.79 -8.96 3.99
CA ALA A 172 3.68 -10.41 3.84
C ALA A 172 2.36 -10.90 4.44
N LEU A 173 1.70 -11.78 3.69
CA LEU A 173 0.51 -12.53 4.06
C LEU A 173 0.80 -14.01 3.76
N GLY A 174 0.57 -14.88 4.74
CA GLY A 174 0.67 -16.32 4.58
C GLY A 174 -0.39 -16.88 3.63
N ALA A 175 -0.25 -18.14 3.28
CA ALA A 175 -1.33 -18.87 2.60
C ALA A 175 -2.46 -19.18 3.60
N GLY A 176 -3.71 -19.15 3.14
CA GLY A 176 -4.88 -19.40 3.98
C GLY A 176 -6.18 -19.37 3.17
N ASP A 177 -7.20 -20.11 3.62
CA ASP A 177 -8.54 -20.13 3.00
C ASP A 177 -8.58 -20.32 1.47
N GLY A 178 -7.69 -21.18 0.95
CA GLY A 178 -7.57 -21.46 -0.48
C GLY A 178 -6.81 -20.40 -1.29
N ARG A 179 -6.28 -19.35 -0.63
CA ARG A 179 -5.39 -18.35 -1.20
C ARG A 179 -3.92 -18.72 -0.98
N GLY A 180 -3.09 -18.44 -1.98
CA GLY A 180 -1.63 -18.51 -1.85
C GLY A 180 -1.04 -17.40 -0.97
N PRO A 181 0.27 -17.41 -0.73
CA PRO A 181 0.94 -16.32 -0.02
C PRO A 181 0.91 -15.02 -0.83
N GLY A 182 0.91 -13.89 -0.13
CA GLY A 182 1.03 -12.56 -0.71
C GLY A 182 2.24 -11.82 -0.17
N VAL A 183 3.20 -11.47 -1.01
CA VAL A 183 4.42 -10.75 -0.64
C VAL A 183 4.59 -9.56 -1.58
N ALA A 184 4.63 -8.36 -1.02
CA ALA A 184 4.82 -7.13 -1.78
C ALA A 184 5.89 -6.24 -1.15
N LEU A 185 6.56 -5.48 -2.01
CA LEU A 185 7.73 -4.67 -1.71
C LEU A 185 7.41 -3.19 -1.88
N VAL A 186 7.83 -2.40 -0.90
CA VAL A 186 7.79 -0.93 -0.92
C VAL A 186 9.15 -0.43 -1.39
N ASN A 187 9.14 0.52 -2.33
CA ASN A 187 10.33 1.24 -2.83
C ASN A 187 11.40 0.34 -3.50
N MET A 188 10.97 -0.71 -4.20
CA MET A 188 11.81 -1.65 -4.95
C MET A 188 11.65 -1.52 -6.48
N GLY A 189 11.04 -0.43 -6.95
CA GLY A 189 10.82 -0.14 -8.36
C GLY A 189 10.14 1.20 -8.56
N ALA A 190 9.77 1.52 -9.81
CA ALA A 190 9.00 2.73 -10.13
C ALA A 190 7.57 2.70 -9.56
N THR A 191 7.06 1.50 -9.24
CA THR A 191 5.75 1.23 -8.63
C THR A 191 5.95 0.32 -7.41
N PRO A 192 4.96 0.17 -6.52
CA PRO A 192 4.92 -0.96 -5.58
C PRO A 192 4.90 -2.28 -6.37
N LEU A 193 5.60 -3.30 -5.87
CA LEU A 193 5.76 -4.57 -6.60
C LEU A 193 5.30 -5.76 -5.77
N ARG A 194 4.71 -6.77 -6.41
CA ARG A 194 4.63 -8.12 -5.81
C ARG A 194 5.96 -8.83 -6.02
N ALA A 195 6.46 -9.48 -4.99
CA ALA A 195 7.65 -10.31 -5.04
C ALA A 195 7.30 -11.70 -5.62
N SER A 196 6.92 -11.73 -6.90
CA SER A 196 6.33 -12.91 -7.54
C SER A 196 7.24 -14.15 -7.49
N ALA A 197 8.57 -13.96 -7.56
CA ALA A 197 9.53 -15.05 -7.41
C ALA A 197 9.51 -15.67 -6.00
N VAL A 198 9.36 -14.83 -4.96
CA VAL A 198 9.21 -15.27 -3.56
C VAL A 198 7.92 -16.07 -3.40
N GLU A 199 6.80 -15.53 -3.91
CA GLU A 199 5.50 -16.20 -3.85
C GLU A 199 5.51 -17.55 -4.57
N ALA A 200 6.11 -17.62 -5.76
CA ALA A 200 6.24 -18.85 -6.53
C ALA A 200 7.10 -19.90 -5.80
N ALA A 201 8.20 -19.48 -5.15
CA ALA A 201 9.04 -20.38 -4.37
C ALA A 201 8.29 -20.94 -3.15
N LEU A 202 7.54 -20.10 -2.43
CA LEU A 202 6.72 -20.53 -1.29
C LEU A 202 5.62 -21.52 -1.72
N VAL A 203 4.95 -21.28 -2.85
CA VAL A 203 3.98 -22.23 -3.42
C VAL A 203 4.66 -23.54 -3.83
N GLY A 204 5.92 -23.48 -4.29
CA GLY A 204 6.77 -24.63 -4.57
C GLY A 204 7.29 -25.39 -3.35
N GLY A 205 7.00 -24.91 -2.14
CA GLY A 205 7.41 -25.53 -0.88
C GLY A 205 8.79 -25.12 -0.36
N ALA A 206 9.38 -24.05 -0.91
CA ALA A 206 10.61 -23.49 -0.39
C ALA A 206 10.41 -22.95 1.04
N ASP A 207 11.46 -23.02 1.86
CA ASP A 207 11.43 -22.41 3.18
C ASP A 207 11.52 -20.87 3.11
N PRO A 208 11.23 -20.13 4.20
CA PRO A 208 11.30 -18.67 4.21
C PRO A 208 12.66 -18.09 3.80
N ALA A 209 13.77 -18.77 4.08
CA ALA A 209 15.11 -18.29 3.75
C ALA A 209 15.41 -18.47 2.25
N GLU A 210 15.06 -19.63 1.69
CA GLU A 210 15.17 -19.92 0.26
C GLU A 210 14.32 -18.96 -0.56
N ALA A 211 13.04 -18.77 -0.18
CA ALA A 211 12.16 -17.85 -0.87
C ALA A 211 12.66 -16.39 -0.78
N ALA A 212 13.13 -15.95 0.39
CA ALA A 212 13.62 -14.60 0.57
C ALA A 212 14.88 -14.26 -0.23
N ALA A 213 15.68 -15.25 -0.63
CA ALA A 213 16.86 -15.02 -1.48
C ALA A 213 16.46 -14.42 -2.85
N LEU A 214 15.23 -14.72 -3.31
CA LEU A 214 14.65 -14.28 -4.58
C LEU A 214 13.97 -12.90 -4.48
N ALA A 215 13.99 -12.24 -3.32
CA ALA A 215 13.23 -11.01 -3.07
C ALA A 215 13.56 -9.83 -4.01
N ALA A 216 14.76 -9.81 -4.60
CA ALA A 216 15.19 -8.77 -5.53
C ALA A 216 14.93 -9.14 -7.02
N GLU A 217 14.47 -10.35 -7.31
CA GLU A 217 14.23 -10.75 -8.69
C GLU A 217 13.07 -9.97 -9.31
N GLY A 218 13.31 -9.42 -10.51
CA GLY A 218 12.33 -8.58 -11.20
C GLY A 218 12.15 -7.20 -10.57
N THR A 219 13.07 -6.76 -9.71
CA THR A 219 13.06 -5.43 -9.09
C THR A 219 14.10 -4.50 -9.73
N GLU A 220 13.84 -3.19 -9.67
CA GLU A 220 14.76 -2.14 -10.13
C GLU A 220 14.79 -1.00 -9.09
N PRO A 221 15.35 -1.24 -7.89
CA PRO A 221 15.30 -0.26 -6.80
C PRO A 221 16.09 1.01 -7.14
N PRO A 222 15.56 2.21 -6.80
CA PRO A 222 16.25 3.46 -7.09
C PRO A 222 17.50 3.64 -6.21
N GLY A 223 18.52 4.30 -6.75
CA GLY A 223 19.65 4.83 -5.98
C GLY A 223 19.39 6.28 -5.58
N ASP A 224 19.51 6.60 -4.29
CA ASP A 224 19.33 7.97 -3.78
C ASP A 224 20.26 8.27 -2.60
N LEU A 225 20.07 9.44 -1.97
CA LEU A 225 20.83 9.86 -0.80
C LEU A 225 20.64 8.96 0.42
N ASN A 226 19.61 8.10 0.42
CA ASN A 226 19.27 7.24 1.54
C ASN A 226 19.89 5.84 1.40
N ALA A 227 19.99 5.31 0.18
CA ALA A 227 20.54 3.99 -0.09
C ALA A 227 20.91 3.78 -1.57
N SER A 228 21.94 2.95 -1.80
CA SER A 228 22.24 2.40 -3.13
C SER A 228 21.24 1.28 -3.51
N PRO A 229 21.08 0.97 -4.81
CA PRO A 229 20.30 -0.18 -5.27
C PRO A 229 20.74 -1.49 -4.59
N ASP A 230 22.05 -1.78 -4.56
CA ASP A 230 22.62 -2.97 -3.92
C ASP A 230 22.21 -3.11 -2.45
N PHE A 231 22.19 -2.00 -1.71
CA PHE A 231 21.78 -2.01 -0.31
C PHE A 231 20.28 -2.32 -0.17
N ARG A 232 19.45 -1.78 -1.05
CA ARG A 232 18.00 -2.05 -1.07
C ARG A 232 17.72 -3.51 -1.43
N GLU A 233 18.42 -4.07 -2.41
CA GLU A 233 18.29 -5.50 -2.73
C GLU A 233 18.70 -6.40 -1.56
N HIS A 234 19.83 -6.09 -0.91
CA HIS A 234 20.25 -6.82 0.29
C HIS A 234 19.18 -6.75 1.38
N LEU A 235 18.67 -5.54 1.64
CA LEU A 235 17.68 -5.29 2.66
C LEU A 235 16.34 -5.97 2.35
N ALA A 236 15.90 -6.02 1.09
CA ALA A 236 14.71 -6.74 0.67
C ALA A 236 14.79 -8.22 1.05
N ARG A 237 15.91 -8.90 0.78
CA ARG A 237 16.12 -10.31 1.16
C ARG A 237 16.03 -10.50 2.69
N VAL A 238 16.65 -9.59 3.46
CA VAL A 238 16.61 -9.64 4.92
C VAL A 238 15.19 -9.43 5.47
N LEU A 239 14.48 -8.41 4.97
CA LEU A 239 13.16 -8.04 5.46
C LEU A 239 12.09 -9.04 5.02
N VAL A 240 12.18 -9.60 3.81
CA VAL A 240 11.26 -10.67 3.36
C VAL A 240 11.40 -11.89 4.27
N ARG A 241 12.62 -12.34 4.56
CA ARG A 241 12.82 -13.46 5.49
C ARG A 241 12.18 -13.19 6.86
N ARG A 242 12.44 -12.02 7.44
CA ARG A 242 11.86 -11.62 8.73
C ARG A 242 10.34 -11.55 8.69
N ALA A 243 9.77 -11.02 7.60
CA ALA A 243 8.33 -10.90 7.43
C ALA A 243 7.67 -12.29 7.33
N LEU A 244 8.28 -13.22 6.59
CA LEU A 244 7.79 -14.60 6.46
C LEU A 244 7.91 -15.37 7.78
N ASP A 245 9.05 -15.27 8.46
CA ASP A 245 9.27 -15.90 9.77
C ASP A 245 8.25 -15.38 10.80
N GLU A 246 8.02 -14.06 10.85
CA GLU A 246 7.02 -13.48 11.76
C GLU A 246 5.60 -13.88 11.38
N ALA A 247 5.24 -13.84 10.10
CA ALA A 247 3.92 -14.23 9.63
C ALA A 247 3.60 -15.69 9.99
N ALA A 248 4.58 -16.60 9.92
CA ALA A 248 4.40 -18.01 10.29
C ALA A 248 4.12 -18.24 11.80
N THR A 249 4.40 -17.24 12.65
CA THR A 249 4.19 -17.33 14.10
C THR A 249 2.90 -16.67 14.59
N ARG A 250 2.16 -16.01 13.70
CA ARG A 250 0.93 -15.27 14.02
C ARG A 250 -0.34 -16.05 13.68
#